data_AF-A0A958E608-F1
#
_entry.id   AF-A0A958E608-F1
#
_cell.length_a   1.000
_cell.length_b   1.000
_cell.length_c   1.000
_cell.angle_alpha   90.00
_cell.angle_beta   90.00
_cell.angle_gamma   90.00
#
_symmetry.space_group_name_H-M   'P 1'
#
loop_
_entity.id
_entity.type
_entity.pdbx_description
1 polymer ?
#
loop_
_entity_poly.entity_id
_entity_poly.type
_entity_poly.pdbx_seq_one_letter_code
_entity_poly.pdbx_strand_id
1 'polypeptide(L)'
;MSAEQFSSFDKFWFKFKRRRKKYVDPKQQSRLAFEILLMVVVLPSLFYIFTISELWTTIFFGSQAETIRGLFYSHLILLKKAWHVIFLILLFIVFLSIYFTHKIFGPMVRFQKVLEAKLKGEGDIHFTLRRGDYFQDFSKIVQQIALSKIEVPKEVLLRSEGQLFDMTSDKEASSENHDHSSENNKTSST
;
A
#
# COMPACT_ATOMS: atom_id res chain seq x y z
N MET A 1 -31.43 -20.66 -18.11
CA MET A 1 -30.02 -20.30 -18.39
C MET A 1 -29.21 -21.59 -18.42
N SER A 2 -28.60 -21.91 -19.57
CA SER A 2 -27.97 -23.22 -19.85
C SER A 2 -26.61 -23.37 -19.15
N ALA A 3 -26.30 -24.60 -18.71
CA ALA A 3 -25.08 -25.02 -18.03
C ALA A 3 -23.78 -24.75 -18.82
N GLU A 4 -23.88 -24.49 -20.13
CA GLU A 4 -22.72 -24.18 -20.97
C GLU A 4 -22.11 -22.80 -20.71
N GLN A 5 -22.90 -21.81 -20.25
CA GLN A 5 -22.35 -20.48 -19.95
C GLN A 5 -21.49 -20.46 -18.69
N PHE A 6 -21.80 -21.32 -17.70
CA PHE A 6 -21.04 -21.42 -16.46
C PHE A 6 -19.63 -22.02 -16.70
N SER A 7 -19.52 -22.99 -17.60
CA SER A 7 -18.25 -23.64 -18.00
C SER A 7 -17.26 -22.69 -18.69
N SER A 8 -17.76 -21.71 -19.44
CA SER A 8 -16.96 -20.67 -20.09
C SER A 8 -16.29 -19.72 -19.10
N PHE A 9 -17.02 -19.33 -18.05
CA PHE A 9 -16.51 -18.43 -17.00
C PHE A 9 -15.40 -19.08 -16.16
N ASP A 10 -15.54 -20.36 -15.82
CA ASP A 10 -14.52 -21.09 -15.06
C ASP A 10 -13.24 -21.34 -15.88
N LYS A 11 -13.37 -21.62 -17.18
CA LYS A 11 -12.20 -21.73 -18.09
C LYS A 11 -11.47 -20.41 -18.26
N PHE A 12 -12.19 -19.29 -18.27
CA PHE A 12 -11.58 -17.95 -18.31
C PHE A 12 -10.76 -17.67 -17.04
N TRP A 13 -11.30 -18.01 -15.86
CA TRP A 13 -10.61 -17.84 -14.59
C TRP A 13 -9.41 -18.78 -14.40
N PHE A 14 -9.51 -20.04 -14.82
CA PHE A 14 -8.42 -21.02 -14.69
C PHE A 14 -7.21 -20.71 -15.58
N LYS A 15 -7.42 -20.12 -16.76
CA LYS A 15 -6.32 -19.73 -17.67
C LYS A 15 -5.42 -18.63 -17.09
N PHE A 16 -5.91 -17.82 -16.14
CA PHE A 16 -5.12 -16.83 -15.42
C PHE A 16 -4.27 -17.41 -14.28
N LYS A 17 -4.56 -18.64 -13.82
CA LYS A 17 -3.96 -19.22 -12.61
C LYS A 17 -2.57 -19.85 -12.83
N ARG A 18 -2.12 -20.05 -14.08
CA ARG A 18 -0.96 -20.92 -14.38
C ARG A 18 0.38 -20.22 -14.68
N ARG A 19 0.46 -18.88 -14.69
CA ARG A 19 1.74 -18.13 -14.88
C ARG A 19 1.95 -16.93 -13.95
N ARG A 20 1.49 -16.99 -12.69
CA ARG A 20 1.76 -15.92 -11.71
C ARG A 20 2.01 -16.45 -10.30
N LYS A 21 3.18 -17.04 -10.05
CA LYS A 21 3.79 -17.02 -8.71
C LYS A 21 5.04 -16.14 -8.75
N LYS A 22 4.82 -14.85 -8.56
CA LYS A 22 5.78 -13.89 -8.00
C LYS A 22 4.97 -12.74 -7.40
N TYR A 23 4.14 -13.11 -6.41
CA TYR A 23 3.42 -12.14 -5.59
C TYR A 23 4.43 -11.50 -4.66
N VAL A 24 4.52 -10.17 -4.74
CA VAL A 24 5.58 -9.39 -4.08
C VAL A 24 5.27 -9.14 -2.60
N ASP A 25 4.02 -8.83 -2.23
CA ASP A 25 3.52 -8.99 -0.85
C ASP A 25 2.07 -8.48 -0.77
N PRO A 26 1.04 -9.34 -0.71
CA PRO A 26 -0.35 -8.87 -0.69
C PRO A 26 -0.67 -8.01 0.54
N LYS A 27 0.08 -8.20 1.63
CA LYS A 27 -0.08 -7.50 2.90
C LYS A 27 0.30 -6.01 2.82
N GLN A 28 1.37 -5.68 2.10
CA GLN A 28 1.76 -4.27 1.89
C GLN A 28 0.79 -3.54 0.96
N GLN A 29 0.26 -4.26 -0.04
CA GLN A 29 -0.67 -3.70 -1.02
C GLN A 29 -2.03 -3.40 -0.40
N SER A 30 -2.55 -4.31 0.44
CA SER A 30 -3.80 -4.06 1.17
C SER A 30 -3.65 -2.93 2.19
N ARG A 31 -2.47 -2.82 2.84
CA ARG A 31 -2.18 -1.72 3.76
C ARG A 31 -2.20 -0.36 3.06
N LEU A 32 -1.53 -0.25 1.91
CA LEU A 32 -1.53 1.00 1.12
C LEU A 32 -2.92 1.34 0.58
N ALA A 33 -3.66 0.36 0.06
CA ALA A 33 -5.02 0.58 -0.42
C ALA A 33 -5.96 1.03 0.71
N PHE A 34 -5.82 0.44 1.90
CA PHE A 34 -6.57 0.85 3.09
C PHE A 34 -6.20 2.27 3.55
N GLU A 35 -4.92 2.62 3.54
CA GLU A 35 -4.43 3.95 3.90
C GLU A 35 -4.94 5.04 2.94
N ILE A 36 -4.90 4.76 1.63
CA ILE A 36 -5.49 5.65 0.61
C ILE A 36 -7.00 5.77 0.81
N LEU A 37 -7.69 4.66 1.06
CA LEU A 37 -9.13 4.67 1.33
C LEU A 37 -9.46 5.52 2.56
N LEU A 38 -8.69 5.36 3.64
CA LEU A 38 -8.86 6.12 4.87
C LEU A 38 -8.65 7.61 4.61
N MET A 39 -7.60 8.00 3.90
CA MET A 39 -7.34 9.39 3.49
C MET A 39 -8.51 9.98 2.69
N VAL A 40 -9.04 9.22 1.72
CA VAL A 40 -10.15 9.64 0.85
C VAL A 40 -11.46 9.81 1.63
N VAL A 41 -11.65 9.08 2.73
CA VAL A 41 -12.85 9.24 3.58
C VAL A 41 -12.63 10.35 4.62
N VAL A 42 -11.50 10.34 5.32
CA VAL A 42 -11.24 11.22 6.46
C VAL A 42 -11.07 12.68 6.03
N LEU A 43 -10.30 12.96 4.97
CA LEU A 43 -10.03 14.35 4.57
C LEU A 43 -11.31 15.09 4.12
N PRO A 44 -12.15 14.54 3.23
CA PRO A 44 -13.42 15.18 2.90
C PRO A 44 -14.36 15.25 4.09
N SER A 45 -14.40 14.23 4.95
CA SER A 45 -15.25 14.25 6.15
C SER A 45 -14.88 15.39 7.09
N LEU A 46 -13.57 15.56 7.36
CA LEU A 46 -13.07 16.69 8.15
C LEU A 46 -13.46 18.01 7.49
N PHE A 47 -13.24 18.15 6.19
CA PHE A 47 -13.64 19.35 5.44
C PHE A 47 -15.13 19.68 5.66
N TYR A 48 -16.03 18.71 5.53
CA TYR A 48 -17.47 18.91 5.81
C TYR A 48 -17.75 19.31 7.25
N ILE A 49 -17.09 18.69 8.24
CA ILE A 49 -17.26 19.03 9.65
C ILE A 49 -16.87 20.50 9.90
N PHE A 50 -15.75 20.93 9.36
CA PHE A 50 -15.31 22.32 9.46
C PHE A 50 -16.26 23.28 8.73
N THR A 51 -16.72 22.93 7.53
CA THR A 51 -17.63 23.79 6.75
C THR A 51 -19.07 23.82 7.27
N ILE A 52 -19.50 22.85 8.06
CA ILE A 52 -20.83 22.88 8.69
C ILE A 52 -20.78 23.59 10.05
N SER A 53 -19.62 23.59 10.70
CA SER A 53 -19.42 24.30 11.95
C SER A 53 -19.65 25.80 11.78
N GLU A 54 -20.55 26.34 12.59
CA GLU A 54 -20.86 27.77 12.64
C GLU A 54 -19.63 28.61 12.99
N LEU A 55 -18.84 28.17 13.97
CA LEU A 55 -17.64 28.89 14.43
C LEU A 55 -16.64 29.09 13.29
N TRP A 56 -16.24 28.01 12.62
CA TRP A 56 -15.25 28.07 11.55
C TRP A 56 -15.77 28.82 10.33
N THR A 57 -17.00 28.55 9.90
CA THR A 57 -17.55 29.25 8.74
C THR A 57 -17.75 30.74 8.96
N THR A 58 -18.15 31.16 10.16
CA THR A 58 -18.32 32.58 10.48
C THR A 58 -16.97 33.29 10.50
N ILE A 59 -15.93 32.66 11.02
CA ILE A 59 -14.56 33.20 11.02
C ILE A 59 -14.04 33.38 9.58
N PHE A 60 -14.22 32.38 8.71
CA PHE A 60 -13.67 32.42 7.36
C PHE A 60 -14.51 33.19 6.35
N PHE A 61 -15.84 33.19 6.49
CA PHE A 61 -16.78 33.70 5.47
C PHE A 61 -17.71 34.81 5.96
N GLY A 62 -17.70 35.15 7.25
CA GLY A 62 -18.43 36.28 7.82
C GLY A 62 -19.93 36.24 7.49
N SER A 63 -20.43 37.29 6.84
CA SER A 63 -21.85 37.45 6.49
C SER A 63 -22.38 36.39 5.51
N GLN A 64 -21.52 35.68 4.79
CA GLN A 64 -21.93 34.62 3.86
C GLN A 64 -21.98 33.23 4.52
N ALA A 65 -21.64 33.11 5.80
CA ALA A 65 -21.53 31.82 6.50
C ALA A 65 -22.83 31.01 6.47
N GLU A 66 -23.99 31.65 6.63
CA GLU A 66 -25.29 30.96 6.58
C GLU A 66 -25.60 30.40 5.19
N THR A 67 -25.38 31.21 4.15
CA THR A 67 -25.60 30.78 2.75
C THR A 67 -24.71 29.59 2.41
N ILE A 68 -23.42 29.65 2.77
CA ILE A 68 -22.47 28.57 2.52
C ILE A 68 -22.88 27.30 3.27
N ARG A 69 -23.18 27.40 4.57
CA ARG A 69 -23.64 26.25 5.35
C ARG A 69 -24.90 25.63 4.74
N GLY A 70 -25.88 26.44 4.35
CA GLY A 70 -27.10 25.98 3.68
C GLY A 70 -26.83 25.17 2.40
N LEU A 71 -25.91 25.65 1.56
CA LEU A 71 -25.49 24.91 0.36
C LEU A 71 -24.86 23.56 0.72
N PHE A 72 -23.96 23.52 1.70
CA PHE A 72 -23.31 22.28 2.13
C PHE A 72 -24.28 21.28 2.78
N TYR A 73 -25.28 21.76 3.53
CA TYR A 73 -26.37 20.91 4.04
C TYR A 73 -27.20 20.30 2.90
N SER A 74 -27.59 21.10 1.90
CA SER A 74 -28.34 20.62 0.75
C SER A 74 -27.55 19.56 -0.04
N HIS A 75 -26.24 19.77 -0.15
CA HIS A 75 -25.33 18.84 -0.80
C HIS A 75 -25.16 17.54 0.01
N LEU A 76 -25.08 17.60 1.35
CA LEU A 76 -25.09 16.39 2.20
C LEU A 76 -26.36 15.56 2.03
N ILE A 77 -27.53 16.19 1.90
CA ILE A 77 -28.79 15.50 1.65
C ILE A 77 -28.74 14.78 0.29
N LEU A 78 -28.16 15.42 -0.73
CA LEU A 78 -27.93 14.81 -2.03
C LEU A 78 -26.99 13.61 -1.93
N LEU A 79 -25.86 13.74 -1.23
CA LEU A 79 -24.90 12.64 -1.00
C LEU A 79 -25.56 11.46 -0.28
N LYS A 80 -26.38 11.74 0.75
CA LYS A 80 -27.14 10.71 1.46
C LYS A 80 -28.11 9.98 0.53
N LYS A 81 -28.78 10.69 -0.36
CA LYS A 81 -29.70 10.09 -1.35
C LYS A 81 -28.94 9.30 -2.42
N ALA A 82 -27.77 9.77 -2.83
CA ALA A 82 -26.90 9.16 -3.83
C ALA A 82 -25.81 8.24 -3.24
N TRP A 83 -26.06 7.64 -2.06
CA TRP A 83 -25.06 6.83 -1.34
C TRP A 83 -24.49 5.67 -2.17
N HIS A 84 -25.30 5.09 -3.07
CA HIS A 84 -24.89 4.03 -4.00
C HIS A 84 -23.82 4.50 -5.00
N VAL A 85 -23.89 5.75 -5.46
CA VAL A 85 -22.87 6.35 -6.33
C VAL A 85 -21.55 6.52 -5.58
N ILE A 86 -21.62 6.99 -4.33
CA ILE A 86 -20.45 7.13 -3.46
C ILE A 86 -19.77 5.78 -3.24
N PHE A 87 -20.56 4.73 -2.98
CA PHE A 87 -20.06 3.37 -2.83
C PHE A 87 -19.34 2.87 -4.09
N LEU A 88 -19.91 3.11 -5.27
CA LEU A 88 -19.28 2.75 -6.56
C LEU A 88 -17.97 3.49 -6.78
N ILE A 89 -17.91 4.79 -6.44
CA ILE A 89 -16.69 5.59 -6.55
C ILE A 89 -15.61 5.03 -5.60
N LEU A 90 -15.96 4.72 -4.34
CA LEU A 90 -15.01 4.14 -3.39
C LEU A 90 -14.46 2.79 -3.88
N LEU A 91 -15.34 1.92 -4.40
CA LEU A 91 -14.92 0.64 -4.97
C LEU A 91 -13.96 0.84 -6.15
N PHE A 92 -14.27 1.80 -7.03
CA PHE A 92 -13.41 2.14 -8.16
C PHE A 92 -12.04 2.66 -7.71
N ILE A 93 -11.98 3.50 -6.68
CA ILE A 93 -10.73 4.02 -6.11
C ILE A 93 -9.88 2.87 -5.53
N VAL A 94 -10.49 1.96 -4.77
CA VAL A 94 -9.78 0.79 -4.22
C VAL A 94 -9.22 -0.09 -5.35
N PHE A 95 -10.04 -0.37 -6.36
CA PHE A 95 -9.61 -1.14 -7.53
C PHE A 95 -8.44 -0.46 -8.26
N LEU A 96 -8.54 0.85 -8.49
CA LEU A 96 -7.52 1.64 -9.17
C LEU A 96 -6.22 1.67 -8.35
N SER A 97 -6.32 1.84 -7.03
CA SER A 97 -5.18 1.78 -6.11
C SER A 97 -4.45 0.45 -6.26
N ILE A 98 -5.16 -0.68 -6.12
CA ILE A 98 -4.56 -2.02 -6.25
C ILE A 98 -3.91 -2.20 -7.63
N TYR A 99 -4.58 -1.75 -8.69
CA TYR A 99 -4.06 -1.83 -10.05
C TYR A 99 -2.76 -1.03 -10.24
N PHE A 100 -2.69 0.20 -9.73
CA PHE A 100 -1.47 1.01 -9.77
C PHE A 100 -0.36 0.40 -8.92
N THR A 101 -0.69 -0.06 -7.71
CA THR A 101 0.24 -0.76 -6.83
C THR A 101 0.89 -1.95 -7.53
N HIS A 102 0.12 -2.74 -8.30
CA HIS A 102 0.67 -3.84 -9.09
C HIS A 102 1.71 -3.42 -10.14
N LYS A 103 1.55 -2.24 -10.75
CA LYS A 103 2.50 -1.70 -11.74
C LYS A 103 3.78 -1.16 -11.12
N ILE A 104 3.80 -0.90 -9.81
CA ILE A 104 4.94 -0.32 -9.07
C ILE A 104 5.74 -1.43 -8.39
N PHE A 105 5.08 -2.29 -7.61
CA PHE A 105 5.75 -3.31 -6.79
C PHE A 105 6.39 -4.44 -7.61
N GLY A 106 5.80 -4.80 -8.75
CA GLY A 106 6.35 -5.81 -9.65
C GLY A 106 7.77 -5.47 -10.15
N PRO A 107 7.95 -4.27 -10.73
CA PRO A 107 9.27 -3.74 -11.08
C PRO A 107 10.23 -3.62 -9.90
N MET A 108 9.75 -3.15 -8.75
CA MET A 108 10.59 -2.83 -7.60
C MET A 108 11.36 -4.05 -7.07
N VAL A 109 10.68 -5.21 -6.93
CA VAL A 109 11.34 -6.46 -6.53
C VAL A 109 12.31 -6.98 -7.58
N ARG A 110 12.06 -6.71 -8.86
CA ARG A 110 13.03 -7.06 -9.92
C ARG A 110 14.28 -6.21 -9.79
N PHE A 111 14.16 -4.91 -9.53
CA PHE A 111 15.30 -4.04 -9.29
C PHE A 111 16.13 -4.51 -8.10
N GLN A 112 15.49 -4.83 -6.97
CA GLN A 112 16.18 -5.33 -5.78
C GLN A 112 17.02 -6.58 -6.09
N LYS A 113 16.46 -7.56 -6.80
CA LYS A 113 17.19 -8.80 -7.16
C LYS A 113 18.38 -8.55 -8.09
N VAL A 114 18.22 -7.64 -9.05
CA VAL A 114 19.31 -7.29 -9.98
C VAL A 114 20.44 -6.60 -9.23
N LEU A 115 20.12 -5.69 -8.31
CA LEU A 115 21.10 -4.99 -7.49
C LEU A 115 21.78 -5.94 -6.48
N GLU A 116 21.03 -6.83 -5.81
CA GLU A 116 21.60 -7.83 -4.89
C GLU A 116 22.58 -8.78 -5.61
N ALA A 117 22.24 -9.24 -6.80
CA ALA A 117 23.11 -10.15 -7.54
C ALA A 117 24.34 -9.42 -8.13
N LYS A 118 24.20 -8.14 -8.53
CA LYS A 118 25.33 -7.26 -8.84
C LYS A 118 26.26 -7.08 -7.63
N LEU A 119 25.69 -6.88 -6.44
CA LEU A 119 26.44 -6.75 -5.18
C LEU A 119 27.20 -8.03 -4.81
N LYS A 120 26.67 -9.21 -5.17
CA LYS A 120 27.31 -10.52 -4.98
C LYS A 120 28.38 -10.85 -6.03
N GLY A 121 28.62 -9.97 -7.00
CA GLY A 121 29.59 -10.19 -8.07
C GLY A 121 29.12 -11.18 -9.13
N GLU A 122 27.82 -11.53 -9.16
CA GLU A 122 27.24 -12.33 -10.24
C GLU A 122 27.12 -11.44 -11.49
N GLY A 123 27.95 -11.72 -12.49
CA GLY A 123 28.06 -10.91 -13.72
C GLY A 123 26.81 -10.91 -14.61
N ASP A 124 26.71 -9.86 -15.41
CA ASP A 124 25.76 -9.55 -16.51
C ASP A 124 24.32 -10.05 -16.35
N ILE A 125 23.57 -9.33 -15.52
CA ILE A 125 22.13 -9.55 -15.36
C ILE A 125 21.39 -8.64 -16.33
N HIS A 126 21.05 -9.18 -17.49
CA HIS A 126 20.09 -8.53 -18.39
C HIS A 126 18.71 -8.55 -17.75
N PHE A 127 18.21 -7.37 -17.40
CA PHE A 127 16.82 -7.23 -16.95
C PHE A 127 16.11 -6.16 -17.77
N THR A 128 14.91 -6.48 -18.22
CA THR A 128 14.01 -5.56 -18.91
C THR A 128 12.64 -5.65 -18.26
N LEU A 129 12.04 -4.49 -17.96
CA LEU A 129 10.66 -4.44 -17.48
C LEU A 129 9.66 -4.78 -18.59
N ARG A 130 8.43 -5.14 -18.19
CA ARG A 130 7.35 -5.38 -19.15
C ARG A 130 6.87 -4.04 -19.69
N ARG A 131 6.56 -3.95 -20.99
CA ARG A 131 5.91 -2.77 -21.59
C ARG A 131 4.64 -2.41 -20.79
N GLY A 132 4.64 -1.22 -20.18
CA GLY A 132 3.52 -0.68 -19.38
C GLY A 132 3.74 -0.67 -17.86
N ASP A 133 4.87 -1.18 -17.37
CA ASP A 133 5.33 -0.96 -15.99
C ASP A 133 5.75 0.51 -15.81
N TYR A 134 5.53 1.08 -14.62
CA TYR A 134 5.72 2.52 -14.37
C TYR A 134 7.19 2.97 -14.51
N PHE A 135 8.13 2.12 -14.12
CA PHE A 135 9.55 2.47 -13.98
C PHE A 135 10.42 2.14 -15.21
N GLN A 136 9.90 2.31 -16.43
CA GLN A 136 10.66 1.98 -17.65
C GLN A 136 12.00 2.72 -17.72
N ASP A 137 12.01 4.04 -17.47
CA ASP A 137 13.23 4.82 -17.59
C ASP A 137 14.22 4.51 -16.48
N PHE A 138 13.72 4.30 -15.26
CA PHE A 138 14.55 3.82 -14.15
C PHE A 138 15.15 2.43 -14.46
N SER A 139 14.44 1.57 -15.22
CA SER A 139 15.00 0.28 -15.59
C SER A 139 16.22 0.37 -16.50
N LYS A 140 16.25 1.36 -17.39
CA LYS A 140 17.42 1.64 -18.24
C LYS A 140 18.62 2.06 -17.39
N ILE A 141 18.39 2.90 -16.37
CA ILE A 141 19.44 3.35 -15.44
C ILE A 141 19.98 2.17 -14.63
N VAL A 142 19.11 1.37 -14.02
CA VAL A 142 19.53 0.18 -13.26
C VAL A 142 20.28 -0.80 -14.16
N GLN A 143 19.88 -0.94 -15.43
CA GLN A 143 20.60 -1.79 -16.38
C GLN A 143 21.98 -1.22 -16.70
N GLN A 144 22.12 0.09 -16.91
CA GLN A 144 23.42 0.72 -17.11
C GLN A 144 24.34 0.52 -15.89
N ILE A 145 23.83 0.66 -14.67
CA ILE A 145 24.59 0.38 -13.45
C ILE A 145 24.97 -1.10 -13.38
N ALA A 146 24.03 -2.00 -13.68
CA ALA A 146 24.26 -3.44 -13.68
C ALA A 146 25.31 -3.89 -14.72
N LEU A 147 25.49 -3.15 -15.81
CA LEU A 147 26.52 -3.40 -16.83
C LEU A 147 27.84 -2.64 -16.57
N SER A 148 27.80 -1.53 -15.83
CA SER A 148 28.99 -0.72 -15.53
C SER A 148 29.99 -1.46 -14.62
N LYS A 149 31.29 -1.37 -14.89
CA LYS A 149 32.36 -1.95 -14.03
C LYS A 149 32.62 -1.11 -12.77
N ILE A 150 31.56 -0.69 -12.08
CA ILE A 150 31.70 0.02 -10.81
C ILE A 150 31.89 -1.04 -9.72
N GLU A 151 33.10 -1.18 -9.20
CA GLU A 151 33.37 -1.95 -7.98
C GLU A 151 32.68 -1.23 -6.83
N VAL A 152 31.63 -1.86 -6.28
CA VAL A 152 30.98 -1.36 -5.07
C VAL A 152 31.91 -1.64 -3.90
N PRO A 153 32.35 -0.62 -3.13
CA PRO A 153 33.22 -0.83 -1.97
C PRO A 153 32.55 -1.78 -0.96
N LYS A 154 33.31 -2.78 -0.48
CA LYS A 154 32.83 -3.80 0.48
C LYS A 154 32.25 -3.20 1.78
N GLU A 155 32.61 -1.97 2.08
CA GLU A 155 32.12 -1.16 3.21
C GLU A 155 30.60 -0.94 3.18
N VAL A 156 30.00 -0.88 1.98
CA VAL A 156 28.55 -0.72 1.80
C VAL A 156 27.80 -2.04 2.06
N LEU A 157 28.43 -3.19 1.80
CA LEU A 157 27.84 -4.52 2.01
C LEU A 157 27.69 -4.85 3.50
N LEU A 158 28.72 -4.55 4.30
CA LEU A 158 28.75 -4.81 5.74
C LEU A 158 27.69 -4.02 6.52
N ARG A 159 27.29 -2.84 6.01
CA ARG A 159 26.23 -2.03 6.61
C ARG A 159 24.84 -2.64 6.42
N SER A 160 24.62 -3.37 5.34
CA SER A 160 23.32 -4.01 5.04
C SER A 160 23.09 -5.31 5.82
N GLU A 161 24.15 -6.09 6.08
CA GLU A 161 24.06 -7.30 6.90
C GLU A 161 23.98 -6.97 8.41
N GLY A 162 24.70 -5.93 8.87
CA GLY A 162 24.62 -5.48 10.26
C GLY A 162 23.22 -4.98 10.68
N GLN A 163 22.50 -4.32 9.77
CA GLN A 163 21.13 -3.84 10.05
C GLN A 163 20.08 -4.96 10.07
N LEU A 164 20.31 -6.09 9.39
CA LEU A 164 19.40 -7.24 9.42
C LEU A 164 19.53 -8.03 10.73
N PHE A 165 20.73 -8.05 11.32
CA PHE A 165 21.03 -8.71 12.60
C PHE A 165 20.46 -7.93 13.80
N ASP A 166 20.52 -6.59 13.76
CA ASP A 166 19.96 -5.73 14.80
C ASP A 166 18.42 -5.88 14.91
N MET A 167 17.72 -5.96 13.77
CA MET A 167 16.27 -6.14 13.73
C MET A 167 15.78 -7.53 14.20
N THR A 168 16.65 -8.54 14.23
CA THR A 168 16.33 -9.87 14.77
C THR A 168 16.61 -9.96 16.27
N SER A 169 17.67 -9.29 16.76
CA SER A 169 18.00 -9.24 18.18
C SER A 169 16.94 -8.52 19.01
N ASP A 170 16.40 -7.40 18.50
CA ASP A 170 15.35 -6.64 19.18
C ASP A 170 14.01 -7.41 19.29
N LYS A 171 13.77 -8.38 18.41
CA LYS A 171 12.56 -9.22 18.45
C LYS A 171 12.66 -10.39 19.41
N GLU A 172 13.85 -10.96 19.60
CA GLU A 172 14.05 -12.03 20.58
C GLU A 172 14.01 -11.47 22.02
N ALA A 173 14.65 -10.33 22.27
CA ALA A 173 14.63 -9.66 23.58
C ALA A 173 13.24 -9.20 24.04
N SER A 174 12.32 -8.88 23.10
CA SER A 174 10.94 -8.51 23.44
C SER A 174 10.00 -9.70 23.65
N SER A 175 10.39 -10.92 23.25
CA SER A 175 9.57 -12.12 23.44
C SER A 175 9.84 -12.84 24.77
N GLU A 176 11.03 -12.67 25.33
CA GLU A 176 11.46 -13.36 26.56
C GLU A 176 10.95 -12.68 27.85
N ASN A 177 10.48 -11.42 27.76
CA ASN A 177 10.04 -10.64 28.92
C ASN A 177 8.53 -10.72 29.21
N HIS A 178 7.75 -11.52 28.46
CA HIS A 178 6.31 -11.63 28.66
C HIS A 178 5.81 -12.91 29.33
N ASP A 179 6.70 -13.86 29.67
CA ASP A 179 6.30 -15.14 30.27
C ASP A 179 6.49 -15.23 31.80
N HIS A 180 7.02 -14.21 32.48
CA HIS A 180 7.33 -14.29 33.93
C HIS A 180 6.43 -13.49 34.88
N SER A 181 5.31 -12.90 34.43
CA SER A 181 4.46 -12.05 35.30
C SER A 181 3.14 -12.66 35.78
N SER A 182 2.86 -13.95 35.50
CA SER A 182 1.58 -14.59 35.89
C SER A 182 1.74 -15.71 36.92
N GLU A 183 2.52 -15.52 37.99
CA GLU A 183 2.55 -16.49 39.09
C GLU A 183 2.94 -15.85 40.44
N ASN A 184 2.18 -14.87 40.92
CA ASN A 184 2.21 -14.52 42.35
C ASN A 184 1.01 -13.66 42.77
N ASN A 185 -0.18 -14.26 42.87
CA ASN A 185 -1.24 -13.69 43.70
C ASN A 185 -2.25 -14.74 44.14
N LYS A 186 -1.82 -15.69 44.99
CA LYS A 186 -2.78 -16.59 45.64
C LYS A 186 -2.28 -17.18 46.96
N THR A 187 -1.86 -16.37 47.93
CA THR A 187 -1.82 -16.77 49.35
C THR A 187 -1.64 -15.55 50.25
N SER A 188 -2.70 -15.05 50.88
CA SER A 188 -2.74 -14.53 52.26
C SER A 188 -4.06 -13.80 52.52
N SER A 189 -5.03 -14.50 53.09
CA SER A 189 -6.18 -13.91 53.79
C SER A 189 -6.71 -14.97 54.77
N THR A 190 -6.06 -15.05 55.92
CA THR A 190 -6.58 -15.61 57.18
C THR A 190 -6.16 -14.67 58.28
#